data_AF-M1VRP1-F1
#
_entry.id   AF-M1VRP1-F1
#
_cell.length_a   1.000
_cell.length_b   1.000
_cell.length_c   1.000
_cell.angle_alpha   90.00
_cell.angle_beta   90.00
_cell.angle_gamma   90.00
#
_symmetry.space_group_name_H-M   'P 1'
#
loop_
_entity.id
_entity.type
_entity.pdbx_description
1 polymer ?
#
loop_
_entity_poly.entity_id
_entity_poly.type
_entity_poly.pdbx_seq_one_letter_code
_entity_poly.pdbx_strand_id
1 'polypeptide(L)'
;VIASAQSSLDDAVEQGKFRRDLYFRLNVLTLKLPPLRDQPERIFPLFKRFAAAAAKELDVAVPEVCPLLQQVLMGHDWPGNIRELKAAAKRHVLGFPLLGADSPGEEHMTSGLKLQLRAIGKALIQQALKRHGNCIDAASQELDMPRRTLYRRLKELQI
;
A
#
# COMPACT_ATOMS: atom_id res chain seq x y z
N VAL A 1 -24.52 -12.55 -10.09
CA VAL A 1 -23.08 -12.89 -9.97
C VAL A 1 -22.30 -11.72 -10.54
N ILE A 2 -21.23 -11.28 -9.87
CA ILE A 2 -20.31 -10.25 -10.39
C ILE A 2 -18.95 -10.93 -10.57
N ALA A 3 -18.37 -10.81 -11.77
CA ALA A 3 -17.08 -11.41 -12.11
C ALA A 3 -16.15 -10.32 -12.69
N SER A 4 -14.84 -10.52 -12.52
CA SER A 4 -13.80 -9.65 -13.08
C SER A 4 -12.73 -10.49 -13.74
N ALA A 5 -12.24 -10.08 -14.91
CA ALA A 5 -11.13 -10.72 -15.60
C ALA A 5 -10.05 -9.69 -15.93
N GLN A 6 -8.79 -10.07 -15.81
CA GLN A 6 -7.65 -9.21 -16.18
C GLN A 6 -7.33 -9.28 -17.68
N SER A 7 -7.59 -10.43 -18.31
CA SER A 7 -7.45 -10.65 -19.74
C SER A 7 -8.81 -10.63 -20.44
N SER A 8 -8.82 -10.36 -21.75
CA SER A 8 -10.01 -10.48 -22.58
C SER A 8 -10.59 -11.90 -22.48
N LEU A 9 -11.84 -12.00 -22.01
CA LEU A 9 -12.54 -13.29 -21.97
C LEU A 9 -12.95 -13.76 -23.36
N ASP A 10 -13.12 -12.82 -24.31
CA ASP A 10 -13.44 -13.13 -25.70
C ASP A 10 -12.29 -13.90 -26.36
N ASP A 11 -11.07 -13.36 -26.26
CA ASP A 11 -9.84 -14.02 -26.75
C ASP A 11 -9.60 -15.38 -26.05
N ALA A 12 -9.92 -15.46 -24.75
CA ALA A 12 -9.76 -16.70 -23.98
C ALA A 12 -10.76 -17.78 -24.43
N VAL A 13 -11.96 -17.37 -24.87
CA VAL A 13 -12.96 -18.25 -25.48
C VAL A 13 -12.52 -18.70 -26.87
N GLU A 14 -11.97 -17.81 -27.69
CA GLU A 14 -11.43 -18.17 -29.02
C GLU A 14 -10.26 -19.15 -28.92
N GLN A 15 -9.38 -18.98 -27.93
CA GLN A 15 -8.26 -19.88 -27.65
C GLN A 15 -8.67 -21.21 -26.99
N GLY A 16 -9.96 -21.44 -26.73
CA GLY A 16 -10.46 -22.64 -26.07
C GLY A 16 -10.09 -22.76 -24.59
N LYS A 17 -9.50 -21.72 -23.99
CA LYS A 17 -9.11 -21.68 -22.57
C LYS A 17 -10.30 -21.35 -21.66
N PHE A 18 -11.40 -20.84 -22.22
CA PHE A 18 -12.59 -20.49 -21.48
C PHE A 18 -13.87 -21.06 -22.10
N ARG A 19 -14.78 -21.50 -21.25
CA ARG A 19 -16.04 -22.12 -21.63
C ARG A 19 -17.02 -21.10 -22.23
N ARG A 20 -17.43 -21.33 -23.48
CA ARG A 20 -18.41 -20.47 -24.21
C ARG A 20 -19.72 -20.30 -23.47
N ASP A 21 -20.27 -21.37 -22.90
CA ASP A 21 -21.56 -21.34 -22.21
C ASP A 21 -21.52 -20.47 -20.95
N LEU A 22 -20.40 -20.45 -20.24
CA LEU A 22 -20.21 -19.57 -19.08
C LEU A 22 -20.00 -18.11 -19.52
N TYR A 23 -19.27 -17.89 -20.61
CA TYR A 23 -19.04 -16.55 -21.16
C TYR A 23 -20.34 -15.82 -21.47
N PHE A 24 -21.26 -16.44 -22.21
CA PHE A 24 -22.54 -15.79 -22.57
C PHE A 24 -23.45 -15.53 -21.36
N ARG A 25 -23.33 -16.31 -20.27
CA ARG A 25 -24.07 -16.06 -19.02
C ARG A 25 -23.47 -14.92 -18.20
N LEU A 26 -22.17 -14.70 -18.30
CA LEU A 26 -21.46 -13.65 -17.56
C LEU A 26 -21.41 -12.33 -18.33
N ASN A 27 -21.31 -12.39 -19.66
CA ASN A 27 -21.17 -11.23 -20.54
C ASN A 27 -22.52 -10.60 -20.91
N VAL A 28 -23.40 -10.40 -19.92
CA VAL A 28 -24.68 -9.69 -20.12
C VAL A 28 -24.45 -8.18 -20.13
N LEU A 29 -23.56 -7.69 -19.26
CA LEU A 29 -23.14 -6.29 -19.20
C LEU A 29 -21.66 -6.24 -18.85
N THR A 30 -20.85 -5.69 -19.75
CA THR A 30 -19.41 -5.54 -19.55
C THR A 30 -19.04 -4.09 -19.28
N LEU A 31 -18.44 -3.85 -18.12
CA LEU A 31 -17.87 -2.55 -17.75
C LEU A 31 -16.36 -2.60 -17.96
N LYS A 32 -15.87 -1.83 -18.94
CA LYS A 32 -14.43 -1.64 -19.15
C LYS A 32 -13.92 -0.56 -18.20
N LEU A 33 -13.06 -0.95 -17.26
CA LEU A 33 -12.40 -0.02 -16.35
C LEU A 33 -11.17 0.58 -17.07
N PRO A 34 -11.11 1.91 -17.28
CA PRO A 34 -9.94 2.52 -17.87
C PRO A 34 -8.74 2.38 -16.93
N PRO A 35 -7.53 2.20 -17.47
CA PRO A 35 -6.31 2.27 -16.67
C PRO A 35 -6.16 3.68 -16.08
N LEU A 36 -5.48 3.78 -14.93
CA LEU A 36 -5.26 5.06 -14.25
C LEU A 36 -4.53 6.10 -15.11
N ARG A 37 -3.69 5.67 -16.06
CA ARG A 37 -2.98 6.54 -17.01
C ARG A 37 -3.92 7.35 -17.91
N ASP A 38 -5.11 6.84 -18.20
CA ASP A 38 -6.11 7.53 -19.03
C ASP A 38 -6.88 8.60 -18.23
N GLN A 39 -6.66 8.66 -16.91
CA GLN A 39 -7.34 9.56 -15.98
C GLN A 39 -6.33 10.24 -15.03
N PRO A 40 -5.37 11.03 -15.56
CA PRO A 40 -4.29 11.61 -14.75
C PRO A 40 -4.80 12.54 -13.65
N GLU A 41 -5.92 13.22 -13.89
CA GLU A 41 -6.61 14.09 -12.91
C GLU A 41 -7.04 13.34 -11.65
N ARG A 42 -7.26 12.02 -11.74
CA ARG A 42 -7.65 11.18 -10.60
C ARG A 42 -6.46 10.69 -9.78
N ILE A 43 -5.25 10.71 -10.33
CA ILE A 43 -4.05 10.17 -9.67
C ILE A 43 -3.83 10.87 -8.33
N PHE A 44 -3.81 12.20 -8.33
CA PHE A 44 -3.47 12.98 -7.16
C PHE A 44 -4.53 12.90 -6.03
N PRO A 45 -5.83 13.08 -6.29
CA PRO A 45 -6.86 12.85 -5.26
C PRO A 45 -6.87 11.43 -4.71
N LEU A 46 -6.67 10.42 -5.57
CA LEU A 46 -6.59 9.02 -5.14
C LEU A 46 -5.37 8.79 -4.27
N PHE A 47 -4.21 9.33 -4.65
CA PHE A 47 -2.98 9.26 -3.87
C PHE A 47 -3.17 9.84 -2.47
N LYS A 48 -3.71 11.06 -2.36
CA LYS A 48 -4.00 11.70 -1.06
C LYS A 48 -4.88 10.82 -0.18
N ARG A 49 -5.94 10.24 -0.76
CA ARG A 49 -6.83 9.33 -0.03
C ARG A 49 -6.11 8.06 0.43
N PHE A 50 -5.26 7.47 -0.41
CA PHE A 50 -4.49 6.29 -0.05
C PHE A 50 -3.40 6.61 1.00
N ALA A 51 -2.77 7.77 0.93
CA ALA A 51 -1.82 8.23 1.93
C ALA A 51 -2.52 8.45 3.28
N ALA A 52 -3.68 9.10 3.30
CA ALA A 52 -4.48 9.25 4.52
C ALA A 52 -4.92 7.90 5.12
N ALA A 53 -5.34 6.96 4.26
CA ALA A 53 -5.71 5.62 4.71
C ALA A 53 -4.50 4.83 5.27
N ALA A 54 -3.34 4.91 4.62
CA ALA A 54 -2.13 4.25 5.07
C ALA A 54 -1.59 4.88 6.36
N ALA A 55 -1.66 6.20 6.50
CA ALA A 55 -1.28 6.91 7.72
C ALA A 55 -2.16 6.50 8.90
N LYS A 56 -3.46 6.35 8.68
CA LYS A 56 -4.41 5.81 9.67
C LYS A 56 -4.11 4.34 10.03
N GLU A 57 -3.79 3.50 9.05
CA GLU A 57 -3.42 2.09 9.29
C GLU A 57 -2.15 1.96 10.14
N LEU A 58 -1.18 2.85 9.91
CA LEU A 58 0.12 2.85 10.57
C LEU A 58 0.14 3.70 11.86
N ASP A 59 -0.90 4.48 12.13
CA ASP A 59 -1.00 5.47 13.22
C ASP A 59 0.14 6.49 13.20
N VAL A 60 0.37 7.05 12.01
CA VAL A 60 1.33 8.12 11.78
C VAL A 60 0.61 9.34 11.22
N ALA A 61 1.20 10.52 11.39
CA ALA A 61 0.69 11.72 10.74
C ALA A 61 0.80 11.58 9.22
N VAL A 62 -0.18 12.11 8.49
CA VAL A 62 -0.15 12.17 7.03
C VAL A 62 0.97 13.13 6.62
N PRO A 63 2.01 12.69 5.86
CA PRO A 63 3.04 13.60 5.40
C PRO A 63 2.46 14.64 4.43
N GLU A 64 3.04 15.83 4.41
CA GLU A 64 2.68 16.83 3.42
C GLU A 64 3.12 16.39 2.02
N VAL A 65 2.25 16.66 1.06
CA VAL A 65 2.47 16.34 -0.35
C VAL A 65 3.09 17.56 -1.02
N CYS A 66 4.40 17.54 -1.23
CA CYS A 66 5.12 18.63 -1.90
C CYS A 66 4.71 18.76 -3.39
N PRO A 67 4.80 19.96 -3.99
CA PRO A 67 4.52 20.17 -5.43
C PRO A 67 5.38 19.29 -6.36
N LEU A 68 6.63 19.03 -5.99
CA LEU A 68 7.52 18.10 -6.70
C LEU A 68 6.94 16.67 -6.74
N LEU A 69 6.30 16.24 -5.65
CA LEU A 69 5.65 14.95 -5.55
C LEU A 69 4.49 14.83 -6.56
N GLN A 70 3.71 15.89 -6.69
CA GLN A 70 2.61 15.94 -7.64
C GLN A 70 3.09 15.78 -9.09
N GLN A 71 4.20 16.43 -9.44
CA GLN A 71 4.80 16.28 -10.77
C GLN A 71 5.25 14.84 -11.04
N VAL A 72 5.93 14.21 -10.08
CA VAL A 72 6.35 12.79 -10.19
C VAL A 72 5.14 11.86 -10.35
N LEU A 73 4.07 12.09 -9.57
CA LEU A 73 2.86 11.27 -9.65
C LEU A 73 2.15 11.40 -11.01
N MET A 74 2.13 12.60 -11.59
CA MET A 74 1.49 12.86 -12.89
C MET A 74 2.34 12.43 -14.07
N GLY A 75 3.66 12.41 -13.95
CA GLY A 75 4.60 12.01 -15.01
C GLY A 75 4.84 10.50 -15.12
N HIS A 76 4.22 9.68 -14.27
CA HIS A 76 4.41 8.24 -14.24
C HIS A 76 3.24 7.49 -14.90
N ASP A 77 3.53 6.44 -15.67
CA ASP A 77 2.54 5.67 -16.47
C ASP A 77 1.70 4.66 -15.67
N TRP A 78 2.08 4.43 -14.40
CA TRP A 78 1.42 3.50 -13.48
C TRP A 78 1.11 2.12 -14.11
N PRO A 79 2.11 1.34 -14.54
CA PRO A 79 1.91 -0.01 -15.09
C PRO A 79 1.12 -0.94 -14.14
N GLY A 80 1.26 -0.77 -12.82
CA GLY A 80 0.47 -1.49 -11.82
C GLY A 80 -0.83 -0.79 -11.41
N ASN A 81 -1.22 0.27 -12.11
CA ASN A 81 -2.49 0.99 -11.94
C ASN A 81 -2.72 1.39 -10.46
N ILE A 82 -3.95 1.27 -9.95
CA ILE A 82 -4.31 1.59 -8.56
C ILE A 82 -3.47 0.82 -7.53
N ARG A 83 -3.03 -0.42 -7.83
CA ARG A 83 -2.24 -1.22 -6.88
C ARG A 83 -0.89 -0.59 -6.63
N GLU A 84 -0.23 -0.14 -7.69
CA GLU A 84 1.04 0.56 -7.61
C GLU A 84 0.88 1.93 -6.95
N LEU A 85 -0.17 2.69 -7.28
CA LEU A 85 -0.46 3.97 -6.62
C LEU A 85 -0.65 3.82 -5.11
N LYS A 86 -1.36 2.77 -4.68
CA LYS A 86 -1.54 2.45 -3.26
C LYS A 86 -0.22 2.09 -2.58
N ALA A 87 0.64 1.34 -3.26
CA ALA A 87 1.97 0.99 -2.75
C ALA A 87 2.87 2.24 -2.61
N ALA A 88 2.86 3.12 -3.62
CA ALA A 88 3.58 4.39 -3.59
C ALA A 88 3.09 5.30 -2.45
N ALA A 89 1.77 5.37 -2.22
CA ALA A 89 1.21 6.13 -1.11
C ALA A 89 1.64 5.56 0.26
N LYS A 90 1.64 4.23 0.42
CA LYS A 90 2.12 3.59 1.66
C LYS A 90 3.61 3.85 1.87
N ARG A 91 4.43 3.80 0.81
CA ARG A 91 5.85 4.16 0.86
C ARG A 91 6.08 5.60 1.29
N HIS A 92 5.33 6.54 0.72
CA HIS A 92 5.41 7.95 1.07
C HIS A 92 5.07 8.21 2.54
N VAL A 93 4.01 7.58 3.05
CA VAL A 93 3.64 7.65 4.48
C VAL A 93 4.73 7.12 5.40
N LEU A 94 5.42 6.07 4.96
CA LEU A 94 6.57 5.51 5.66
C LEU A 94 7.86 6.32 5.46
N GLY A 95 7.86 7.39 4.66
CA GLY A 95 9.05 8.19 4.36
C GLY A 95 10.01 7.54 3.35
N PHE A 96 9.57 6.55 2.57
CA PHE A 96 10.33 6.00 1.45
C PHE A 96 10.03 6.76 0.15
N PRO A 97 10.95 6.71 -0.84
CA PRO A 97 10.68 7.18 -2.20
C PRO A 97 9.41 6.52 -2.77
N LEU A 98 8.62 7.29 -3.53
CA LEU A 98 7.37 6.83 -4.14
C LEU A 98 7.58 5.61 -5.05
N LEU A 99 8.55 5.75 -5.94
CA LEU A 99 8.97 4.75 -6.91
C LEU A 99 10.27 4.15 -6.38
N GLY A 100 10.45 2.85 -6.55
CA GLY A 100 11.64 2.17 -6.02
C GLY A 100 12.90 2.75 -6.67
N ALA A 101 13.78 3.29 -5.82
CA ALA A 101 15.12 3.84 -6.09
C ALA A 101 15.24 5.31 -6.57
N ASP A 102 16.06 6.02 -5.80
CA ASP A 102 16.95 7.16 -6.10
C ASP A 102 16.37 8.53 -6.47
N SER A 103 16.13 9.36 -5.44
CA SER A 103 16.49 10.78 -5.51
C SER A 103 16.81 11.36 -4.12
N PRO A 104 17.91 12.13 -3.99
CA PRO A 104 18.45 12.59 -2.71
C PRO A 104 17.78 13.89 -2.27
N GLY A 105 17.31 13.91 -1.02
CA GLY A 105 16.88 15.10 -0.31
C GLY A 105 17.18 14.93 1.17
N GLU A 106 18.40 15.30 1.57
CA GLU A 106 19.01 14.94 2.86
C GLU A 106 18.29 15.53 4.08
N GLU A 107 17.47 16.58 3.92
CA GLU A 107 16.82 17.27 5.05
C GLU A 107 15.53 16.59 5.52
N HIS A 108 14.76 15.93 4.64
CA HIS A 108 13.57 15.16 5.03
C HIS A 108 13.92 13.76 5.58
N MET A 109 15.16 13.32 5.39
CA MET A 109 15.64 11.98 5.70
C MET A 109 15.70 11.71 7.22
N THR A 110 16.01 12.72 8.03
CA THR A 110 16.23 12.55 9.49
C THR A 110 14.92 12.42 10.28
N SER A 111 13.91 13.23 9.93
CA SER A 111 12.55 13.10 10.46
C SER A 111 11.88 11.81 9.95
N GLY A 112 12.14 11.47 8.68
CA GLY A 112 11.75 10.21 8.06
C GLY A 112 12.31 8.98 8.78
N LEU A 113 13.61 8.92 9.08
CA LEU A 113 14.24 7.75 9.74
C LEU A 113 13.64 7.40 11.10
N LYS A 114 13.33 8.40 11.92
CA LYS A 114 12.71 8.16 13.23
C LYS A 114 11.27 7.68 13.08
N LEU A 115 10.53 8.19 12.10
CA LEU A 115 9.19 7.72 11.76
C LEU A 115 9.22 6.31 11.15
N GLN A 116 10.20 6.02 10.29
CA GLN A 116 10.49 4.72 9.68
C GLN A 116 10.73 3.66 10.75
N LEU A 117 11.61 3.93 11.71
CA LEU A 117 11.90 3.00 12.81
C LEU A 117 10.65 2.72 13.67
N ARG A 118 9.81 3.74 13.89
CA ARG A 118 8.55 3.57 14.63
C ARG A 118 7.55 2.71 13.86
N ALA A 119 7.34 2.98 12.57
CA ALA A 119 6.37 2.25 11.76
C ALA A 119 6.80 0.80 11.50
N ILE A 120 8.08 0.58 11.21
CA ILE A 120 8.66 -0.78 11.05
C ILE A 120 8.58 -1.52 12.39
N GLY A 121 8.98 -0.87 13.49
CA GLY A 121 8.88 -1.45 14.83
C GLY A 121 7.44 -1.83 15.19
N LYS A 122 6.47 -0.95 14.89
CA LYS A 122 5.05 -1.21 15.09
C LYS A 122 4.57 -2.44 14.31
N ALA A 123 4.90 -2.52 13.02
CA ALA A 123 4.52 -3.64 12.16
C ALA A 123 5.10 -4.97 12.65
N LEU A 124 6.37 -4.99 13.07
CA LEU A 124 7.02 -6.18 13.61
C LEU A 124 6.39 -6.64 14.93
N ILE A 125 6.10 -5.70 15.84
CA ILE A 125 5.42 -6.00 17.11
C ILE A 125 4.02 -6.58 16.86
N GLN A 126 3.24 -5.98 15.96
CA GLN A 126 1.91 -6.49 15.61
C GLN A 126 1.96 -7.88 14.95
N GLN A 127 2.95 -8.13 14.11
CA GLN A 127 3.12 -9.43 13.46
C GLN A 127 3.50 -10.52 14.47
N ALA A 128 4.41 -10.22 15.40
CA ALA A 128 4.77 -11.13 16.49
C ALA A 128 3.57 -11.42 17.42
N LEU A 129 2.81 -10.38 17.81
CA LEU A 129 1.61 -10.56 18.63
C LEU A 129 0.53 -11.37 17.91
N LYS A 130 0.31 -11.15 16.62
CA LYS A 130 -0.66 -11.92 15.83
C LYS A 130 -0.28 -13.40 15.69
N ARG A 131 1.01 -13.70 15.56
CA ARG A 131 1.53 -15.08 15.46
C ARG A 131 1.40 -15.84 16.79
N HIS A 132 1.58 -15.13 17.90
CA HIS A 132 1.54 -15.70 19.24
C HIS A 132 0.22 -15.44 20.01
N GLY A 133 -0.85 -15.03 19.33
CA GLY A 133 -2.18 -14.87 19.95
C GLY A 133 -2.22 -13.83 21.08
N ASN A 134 -1.53 -12.70 20.92
CA ASN A 134 -1.36 -11.63 21.92
C ASN A 134 -0.58 -12.03 23.18
N CYS A 135 0.15 -13.15 23.18
CA CYS A 135 1.06 -13.49 24.28
C CYS A 135 2.34 -12.63 24.23
N ILE A 136 2.44 -11.69 25.16
CA ILE A 136 3.55 -10.72 25.27
C ILE A 136 4.90 -11.43 25.53
N ASP A 137 4.87 -12.54 26.26
CA ASP A 137 6.08 -13.30 26.58
C ASP A 137 6.73 -13.96 25.37
N ALA A 138 5.92 -14.58 24.51
CA ALA A 138 6.41 -15.20 23.29
C ALA A 138 6.88 -14.15 22.28
N ALA A 139 6.15 -13.03 22.16
CA ALA A 139 6.57 -11.92 21.31
C ALA A 139 7.87 -11.24 21.80
N SER A 140 8.10 -11.16 23.11
CA SER A 140 9.34 -10.64 23.71
C SER A 140 10.54 -11.53 23.41
N GLN A 141 10.37 -12.86 23.42
CA GLN A 141 11.40 -13.83 23.04
C GLN A 141 11.67 -13.83 21.53
N GLU A 142 10.64 -13.72 20.69
CA GLU A 142 10.80 -13.70 19.23
C GLU A 142 11.50 -12.42 18.74
N LEU A 143 11.20 -11.27 19.35
CA LEU A 143 11.78 -9.98 18.97
C LEU A 143 13.13 -9.67 19.65
N ASP A 144 13.66 -10.61 20.44
CA ASP A 144 14.89 -10.46 21.24
C ASP A 144 14.96 -9.12 22.00
N MET A 145 13.82 -8.72 22.58
CA MET A 145 13.68 -7.44 23.29
C MET A 145 13.20 -7.66 24.73
N PRO A 146 13.80 -6.98 25.73
CA PRO A 146 13.35 -7.07 27.11
C PRO A 146 11.87 -6.64 27.24
N ARG A 147 11.10 -7.37 28.06
CA ARG A 147 9.67 -7.10 28.32
C ARG A 147 9.39 -5.61 28.57
N ARG A 148 10.22 -4.95 29.37
CA ARG A 148 10.08 -3.53 29.74
C ARG A 148 10.22 -2.59 28.53
N THR A 149 11.08 -2.93 27.58
CA THR A 149 11.25 -2.20 26.31
C THR A 149 10.05 -2.43 25.41
N LEU A 150 9.54 -3.66 25.33
CA LEU A 150 8.36 -4.00 24.54
C LEU A 150 7.10 -3.31 25.08
N TYR A 151 6.87 -3.33 26.40
CA TYR A 151 5.78 -2.57 27.05
C TYR A 151 5.90 -1.07 26.83
N ARG A 152 7.12 -0.50 26.92
CA ARG A 152 7.34 0.91 26.61
C ARG A 152 7.00 1.20 25.15
N ARG A 153 7.41 0.35 24.20
CA ARG A 153 7.10 0.50 22.78
C ARG A 153 5.60 0.36 22.49
N LEU A 154 4.91 -0.59 23.12
CA LEU A 154 3.44 -0.72 23.02
C LEU A 154 2.74 0.56 23.51
N LYS A 155 3.15 1.07 24.67
CA LYS A 155 2.60 2.31 25.24
C LYS A 155 2.93 3.55 24.41
N GLU A 156 4.14 3.63 23.84
CA GLU A 156 4.56 4.70 22.92
C GLU A 156 3.81 4.66 21.58
N LEU A 157 3.41 3.47 21.12
CA LEU A 157 2.78 3.23 19.81
C LEU A 157 1.24 3.06 19.90
N GLN A 158 0.65 3.29 21.08
CA GLN A 158 -0.78 3.15 21.39
C GLN A 158 -1.41 1.85 20.86
N ILE A 159 -0.73 0.72 21.07
CA ILE A 159 -1.28 -0.64 20.87
C ILE A 159 -1.56 -1.27 22.23
#